data_AF-A0A971YN09-F1
#
_entry.id   AF-A0A971YN09-F1
#
_cell.length_a   1.000
_cell.length_b   1.000
_cell.length_c   1.000
_cell.angle_alpha   90.00
_cell.angle_beta   90.00
_cell.angle_gamma   90.00
#
_symmetry.space_group_name_H-M   'P 1'
#
loop_
_entity.id
_entity.type
_entity.pdbx_description
1 polymer ?
#
loop_
_entity_poly.entity_id
_entity_poly.type
_entity_poly.pdbx_seq_one_letter_code
_entity_poly.pdbx_strand_id
1 'polypeptide(L)'
;MTYEVRLANFSGPFDLLCHLIEKAELDICAVSLAEVVDQYLQYIKEAADATDLDAAGDFLVMAARLLLLKARVLLPAEKPTVDSVEEESPEELVDHLRQYKRFREAAEGLAEMMAQEEAYVAGRGMHLA
;
A
#
# COMPACT_ATOMS: atom_id res chain seq x y z
N MET A 1 -8.81 -21.58 5.48
CA MET A 1 -7.38 -21.24 5.43
C MET A 1 -7.18 -20.01 6.29
N THR A 2 -6.63 -20.16 7.49
CA THR A 2 -6.27 -19.05 8.38
C THR A 2 -4.91 -18.53 7.93
N TYR A 3 -4.89 -17.34 7.34
CA TYR A 3 -3.66 -16.67 6.93
C TYR A 3 -3.23 -15.73 8.05
N GLU A 4 -2.07 -15.96 8.63
CA GLU A 4 -1.47 -15.08 9.62
C GLU A 4 -0.66 -14.01 8.85
N VAL A 5 -1.29 -12.88 8.57
CA VAL A 5 -0.63 -11.76 7.87
C VAL A 5 -0.24 -10.74 8.94
N ARG A 6 1.05 -10.37 8.98
CA ARG A 6 1.60 -9.43 9.97
C ARG A 6 1.93 -8.11 9.31
N LEU A 7 1.70 -7.00 10.01
CA LEU A 7 2.05 -5.66 9.52
C LEU A 7 3.55 -5.52 9.21
N ALA A 8 4.41 -6.22 9.96
CA ALA A 8 5.86 -6.21 9.78
C ALA A 8 6.34 -6.73 8.41
N ASN A 9 5.49 -7.42 7.65
CA ASN A 9 5.83 -7.97 6.34
C ASN A 9 5.66 -6.96 5.20
N PHE A 10 5.06 -5.80 5.47
CA PHE A 10 4.84 -4.76 4.48
C PHE A 10 5.83 -3.62 4.67
N SER A 11 6.29 -3.05 3.55
CA SER A 11 7.24 -1.93 3.57
C SER A 11 6.57 -0.57 3.88
N GLY A 12 5.29 -0.59 4.23
CA GLY A 12 4.50 0.59 4.58
C GLY A 12 3.02 0.48 4.18
N PRO A 13 2.24 1.55 4.41
CA PRO A 13 0.80 1.54 4.16
C PRO A 13 0.43 1.45 2.66
N PHE A 14 1.22 2.05 1.78
CA PHE A 14 1.00 1.96 0.32
C PHE A 14 1.22 0.54 -0.20
N ASP A 15 2.20 -0.18 0.35
CA ASP A 15 2.47 -1.57 -0.02
C ASP A 15 1.31 -2.48 0.36
N LEU A 16 0.76 -2.30 1.56
CA LEU A 16 -0.44 -2.99 2.00
C LEU A 16 -1.64 -2.65 1.10
N LEU A 17 -1.84 -1.38 0.73
CA LEU A 17 -2.92 -0.98 -0.18
C LEU A 17 -2.77 -1.64 -1.56
N CYS A 18 -1.56 -1.65 -2.14
CA CYS A 18 -1.29 -2.34 -3.40
C CYS A 18 -1.57 -3.84 -3.28
N HIS A 19 -1.14 -4.48 -2.20
CA HIS A 19 -1.41 -5.89 -1.93
C HIS A 19 -2.91 -6.20 -1.86
N LEU A 20 -3.69 -5.36 -1.16
CA LEU A 20 -5.15 -5.53 -1.06
C LEU A 20 -5.85 -5.37 -2.41
N ILE A 21 -5.40 -4.42 -3.24
CA ILE A 21 -5.92 -4.22 -4.60
C ILE A 21 -5.61 -5.44 -5.48
N GLU A 22 -4.38 -5.94 -5.43
CA GLU A 22 -3.96 -7.11 -6.21
C GLU A 22 -4.69 -8.38 -5.80
N LYS A 23 -4.89 -8.58 -4.48
CA LYS A 23 -5.63 -9.73 -3.94
C LYS A 23 -7.10 -9.73 -4.34
N ALA A 24 -7.69 -8.56 -4.56
CA ALA A 24 -9.07 -8.47 -5.01
C ALA A 24 -9.25 -8.97 -6.46
N GLU A 25 -8.18 -9.27 -7.22
CA GLU A 25 -8.21 -9.56 -8.66
C GLU A 25 -8.89 -8.45 -9.50
N LEU A 26 -8.97 -7.25 -8.93
CA LEU A 26 -9.62 -6.10 -9.53
C LEU A 26 -8.54 -5.17 -10.08
N ASP A 27 -8.71 -4.75 -11.34
CA ASP A 27 -7.90 -3.70 -11.94
C ASP A 27 -7.89 -2.47 -11.00
N ILE A 28 -6.75 -1.80 -10.81
CA ILE A 28 -6.62 -0.60 -9.96
C ILE A 28 -7.69 0.46 -10.32
N CYS A 29 -8.22 0.41 -11.54
CA CYS A 29 -9.29 1.27 -12.06
C CYS A 29 -10.72 0.81 -11.73
N ALA A 30 -10.93 -0.46 -11.40
CA ALA A 30 -12.26 -1.08 -11.25
C ALA A 30 -12.69 -1.26 -9.78
N VAL A 31 -11.79 -0.97 -8.84
CA VAL A 31 -12.07 -1.08 -7.41
C VAL A 31 -12.91 0.10 -6.94
N SER A 32 -13.99 -0.19 -6.21
CA SER A 32 -14.60 0.80 -5.33
C SER A 32 -13.58 1.14 -4.24
N LEU A 33 -12.97 2.33 -4.28
CA LEU A 33 -12.01 2.78 -3.27
C LEU A 33 -12.52 2.53 -1.84
N ALA A 34 -13.83 2.64 -1.63
CA ALA A 34 -14.49 2.32 -0.37
C ALA A 34 -14.25 0.87 0.12
N GLU A 35 -14.23 -0.11 -0.77
CA GLU A 35 -13.99 -1.52 -0.43
C GLU A 35 -12.55 -1.77 0.02
N VAL A 36 -11.58 -1.16 -0.66
CA VAL A 36 -10.16 -1.25 -0.26
C VAL A 36 -9.92 -0.54 1.07
N VAL A 37 -10.55 0.62 1.27
CA VAL A 37 -10.53 1.32 2.56
C VAL A 37 -11.08 0.41 3.67
N ASP A 38 -12.18 -0.28 3.43
CA ASP A 38 -12.77 -1.19 4.42
C ASP A 38 -11.86 -2.37 4.75
N GLN A 39 -11.25 -2.98 3.72
CA GLN A 39 -10.28 -4.07 3.92
C GLN A 39 -9.03 -3.59 4.68
N TYR A 40 -8.53 -2.40 4.35
CA TYR A 40 -7.37 -1.80 5.02
C TYR A 40 -7.64 -1.54 6.51
N LEU A 41 -8.80 -0.97 6.83
CA LEU A 41 -9.21 -0.70 8.21
C LEU A 41 -9.43 -1.98 9.01
N GLN A 42 -10.05 -3.00 8.38
CA GLN A 42 -10.21 -4.32 9.00
C GLN A 42 -8.85 -4.95 9.32
N TYR A 43 -7.90 -4.85 8.39
CA TYR A 43 -6.55 -5.37 8.56
C TYR A 43 -5.82 -4.73 9.74
N ILE A 44 -5.87 -3.39 9.85
CA ILE A 44 -5.28 -2.66 10.97
C ILE A 44 -5.91 -3.08 12.29
N LYS A 45 -7.23 -3.27 12.31
CA LYS A 45 -7.94 -3.68 13.53
C LYS A 45 -7.50 -5.07 14.01
N GLU A 46 -7.38 -6.02 13.10
CA GLU A 46 -6.89 -7.37 13.41
C GLU A 46 -5.44 -7.36 13.90
N ALA A 47 -4.60 -6.50 13.33
CA ALA A 47 -3.22 -6.34 13.77
C ALA A 47 -3.10 -5.60 15.12
N ALA A 48 -4.07 -4.73 15.46
CA ALA A 48 -4.14 -4.05 16.76
C ALA A 48 -4.35 -5.06 17.89
N ASP A 49 -5.28 -5.99 17.66
CA ASP A 49 -5.59 -7.06 18.60
C ASP A 49 -4.41 -8.04 18.79
N ALA A 50 -3.48 -8.08 17.82
CA ALA A 50 -2.29 -8.92 17.83
C ALA A 50 -1.04 -8.29 18.48
N THR A 51 -1.12 -7.06 19.04
CA THR A 51 0.03 -6.32 19.64
C THR A 51 1.10 -5.86 18.63
N ASP A 52 0.84 -5.93 17.32
CA ASP A 52 1.80 -5.54 16.27
C ASP A 52 1.79 -4.04 15.94
N LEU A 53 0.86 -3.27 16.52
CA LEU A 53 0.59 -1.90 16.07
C LEU A 53 1.41 -0.80 16.73
N ASP A 54 2.04 -1.06 17.88
CA ASP A 54 2.84 -0.07 18.61
C ASP A 54 4.05 0.44 17.79
N ALA A 55 4.46 -0.30 16.74
CA ALA A 55 5.51 0.08 15.80
C ALA A 55 5.01 0.71 14.49
N ALA A 56 3.68 0.86 14.30
CA ALA A 56 3.06 1.07 12.98
C ALA A 56 2.34 2.43 12.85
N GLY A 57 2.94 3.53 13.33
CA GLY A 57 2.33 4.87 13.30
C GLY A 57 1.90 5.34 11.90
N ASP A 58 2.69 5.02 10.87
CA ASP A 58 2.39 5.38 9.47
C ASP A 58 1.09 4.73 8.97
N PHE A 59 0.76 3.53 9.45
CA PHE A 59 -0.45 2.83 9.08
C PHE A 59 -1.69 3.50 9.67
N LEU A 60 -1.60 4.01 10.90
CA LEU A 60 -2.66 4.79 11.55
C LEU A 60 -2.89 6.13 10.87
N VAL A 61 -1.82 6.81 10.45
CA VAL A 61 -1.91 8.05 9.67
C VAL A 61 -2.65 7.80 8.35
N MET A 62 -2.29 6.72 7.65
CA MET A 62 -3.02 6.33 6.43
C MET A 62 -4.47 5.93 6.74
N ALA A 63 -4.75 5.23 7.83
CA ALA A 63 -6.12 4.87 8.22
C ALA A 63 -7.00 6.11 8.42
N ALA A 64 -6.48 7.13 9.11
CA ALA A 64 -7.17 8.40 9.31
C ALA A 64 -7.42 9.12 7.98
N ARG A 65 -6.43 9.13 7.09
CA ARG A 65 -6.53 9.70 5.74
C ARG A 65 -7.63 9.02 4.92
N LEU A 66 -7.65 7.69 4.91
CA LEU A 66 -8.65 6.89 4.19
C LEU A 66 -10.07 7.06 4.77
N LEU A 67 -10.20 7.16 6.09
CA LEU A 67 -11.48 7.45 6.75
C LEU A 67 -12.03 8.81 6.35
N LEU A 68 -11.18 9.85 6.34
CA LEU A 68 -11.56 11.19 5.89
C LEU A 68 -12.03 11.15 4.44
N LEU A 69 -11.27 10.48 3.57
CA LEU A 69 -11.60 10.32 2.15
C LEU A 69 -12.95 9.61 1.95
N LYS A 70 -13.18 8.52 2.67
CA LYS A 70 -14.45 7.77 2.64
C LYS A 70 -15.62 8.61 3.14
N ALA A 71 -15.45 9.36 4.23
CA ALA A 71 -16.49 10.22 4.77
C ALA A 71 -16.91 11.28 3.74
N ARG A 72 -15.96 11.92 3.05
CA ARG A 72 -16.24 12.93 2.01
C ARG A 72 -17.01 12.36 0.82
N VAL A 73 -16.65 11.15 0.37
CA VAL A 73 -17.36 10.47 -0.73
C VAL A 73 -18.80 10.13 -0.35
N LEU A 74 -19.07 9.83 0.92
CA LEU A 74 -20.39 9.42 1.40
C LEU A 74 -21.27 10.60 1.85
N LEU A 75 -20.68 11.73 2.23
CA LEU A 75 -21.42 12.90 2.69
C LEU A 75 -21.93 13.74 1.50
N PRO A 76 -23.20 14.19 1.51
CA PRO A 76 -23.68 15.16 0.53
C PRO A 76 -22.82 16.42 0.61
N ALA A 77 -22.30 16.90 -0.52
CA ALA A 77 -21.38 18.03 -0.57
C ALA A 77 -21.93 19.23 0.23
N GLU A 78 -21.31 19.53 1.38
CA GLU A 78 -21.48 20.84 2.01
C GLU A 78 -20.89 21.89 1.07
N LYS A 79 -21.54 23.06 1.01
CA LYS A 79 -21.06 24.17 0.19
C LYS A 79 -19.60 24.44 0.56
N PRO A 80 -18.67 24.48 -0.40
CA PRO A 80 -17.26 24.70 -0.11
C PRO A 80 -17.11 26.04 0.62
N THR A 81 -16.63 25.99 1.85
CA THR A 81 -16.22 27.16 2.63
C THR A 81 -14.84 27.60 2.17
N VAL A 82 -14.49 28.88 2.33
CA VAL A 82 -13.20 29.45 1.89
C VAL A 82 -11.98 28.77 2.55
N ASP A 83 -12.20 28.05 3.66
CA ASP A 83 -11.22 27.20 4.37
C ASP A 83 -11.14 25.75 3.86
N SER A 84 -11.84 25.36 2.78
CA SER A 84 -11.70 24.02 2.17
C SER A 84 -10.40 23.95 1.35
N VAL A 85 -9.27 24.08 2.05
CA VAL A 85 -7.92 24.05 1.49
C VAL A 85 -7.62 22.63 1.01
N GLU A 86 -7.37 22.47 -0.29
CA GLU A 86 -6.61 21.37 -0.93
C GLU A 86 -6.68 20.00 -0.23
N GLU A 87 -7.88 19.51 0.01
CA GLU A 87 -8.07 18.20 0.62
C GLU A 87 -8.01 17.12 -0.47
N GLU A 88 -7.12 16.13 -0.29
CA GLU A 88 -6.87 15.05 -1.26
C GLU A 88 -8.16 14.42 -1.81
N SER A 89 -8.22 14.29 -3.13
CA SER A 89 -9.29 13.60 -3.84
C SER A 89 -9.06 12.09 -3.95
N PRO A 90 -10.12 11.26 -4.08
CA PRO A 90 -9.99 9.84 -4.38
C PRO A 90 -9.06 9.54 -5.56
N GLU A 91 -9.12 10.39 -6.58
CA GLU A 91 -8.31 10.31 -7.79
C GLU A 91 -6.82 10.53 -7.48
N GLU A 92 -6.47 11.51 -6.65
CA GLU A 92 -5.08 11.75 -6.23
C GLU A 92 -4.49 10.56 -5.46
N LEU A 93 -5.28 9.91 -4.60
CA LEU A 93 -4.83 8.71 -3.90
C LEU A 93 -4.54 7.57 -4.89
N VAL A 94 -5.40 7.39 -5.90
CA VAL A 94 -5.21 6.39 -6.95
C VAL A 94 -3.94 6.67 -7.75
N ASP A 95 -3.65 7.94 -8.06
CA ASP A 95 -2.43 8.33 -8.76
C ASP A 95 -1.18 8.05 -7.93
N HIS A 96 -1.21 8.33 -6.63
CA HIS A 96 -0.13 7.96 -5.71
C HIS A 96 0.10 6.44 -5.66
N LEU A 97 -0.97 5.65 -5.63
CA LEU A 97 -0.89 4.18 -5.66
C LEU A 97 -0.27 3.66 -6.97
N ARG A 98 -0.65 4.24 -8.11
CA ARG A 98 -0.03 3.91 -9.42
C ARG A 98 1.45 4.23 -9.43
N GLN A 99 1.83 5.40 -8.89
CA GLN A 99 3.22 5.82 -8.83
C GLN A 99 4.03 4.89 -7.94
N TYR A 100 3.53 4.56 -6.75
CA TYR A 100 4.18 3.61 -5.85
C TYR A 100 4.39 2.26 -6.53
N LYS A 101 3.34 1.70 -7.16
CA LYS A 101 3.43 0.43 -7.89
C LYS A 101 4.54 0.44 -8.95
N ARG A 102 4.61 1.49 -9.76
CA ARG A 102 5.67 1.62 -10.78
C ARG A 102 7.08 1.64 -10.19
N PHE A 103 7.27 2.33 -9.07
CA PHE A 103 8.57 2.35 -8.40
C PHE A 103 8.91 1.00 -7.76
N ARG A 104 7.92 0.32 -7.18
CA ARG A 104 8.09 -1.02 -6.63
C ARG A 104 8.53 -2.01 -7.72
N GLU A 105 7.83 -2.04 -8.85
CA GLU A 105 8.19 -2.89 -10.00
C GLU A 105 9.61 -2.59 -10.53
N ALA A 106 9.97 -1.30 -10.61
CA ALA A 106 11.32 -0.91 -11.01
C ALA A 106 12.40 -1.35 -10.01
N ALA A 107 12.11 -1.25 -8.70
CA ALA A 107 13.00 -1.71 -7.65
C ALA A 107 13.17 -3.24 -7.66
N GLU A 108 12.09 -3.98 -7.89
CA GLU A 108 12.12 -5.44 -8.06
C GLU A 108 12.99 -5.83 -9.28
N GLY A 109 12.81 -5.17 -10.42
CA GLY A 109 13.64 -5.40 -11.61
C GLY A 109 15.12 -5.09 -11.39
N LEU A 110 15.44 -4.01 -10.66
CA LEU A 110 16.83 -3.71 -10.28
C LEU A 110 17.42 -4.77 -9.33
N ALA A 111 16.63 -5.26 -8.38
CA ALA A 111 17.06 -6.32 -7.46
C ALA A 111 17.38 -7.62 -8.20
N GLU A 112 16.56 -7.99 -9.19
CA GLU A 112 16.83 -9.16 -10.05
C GLU A 112 18.14 -8.99 -10.84
N MET A 113 18.39 -7.81 -11.40
CA MET A 113 19.64 -7.53 -12.13
C MET A 113 20.87 -7.65 -11.21
N MET A 114 20.79 -7.10 -9.99
CA MET A 114 21.87 -7.21 -9.00
C MET A 114 22.12 -8.67 -8.59
N ALA A 115 21.06 -9.45 -8.36
CA ALA A 115 21.17 -10.86 -8.02
C ALA A 115 21.79 -11.69 -9.16
N GLN A 116 21.46 -11.39 -10.41
CA GLN A 116 22.07 -12.03 -11.59
C GLN A 116 23.57 -11.71 -11.71
N GLU A 117 23.96 -10.47 -11.43
CA GLU A 117 25.36 -10.06 -11.44
C GLU A 117 26.16 -10.75 -10.33
N GLU A 118 25.64 -10.78 -9.10
CA GLU A 118 26.26 -11.50 -7.98
C GLU A 118 26.45 -12.99 -8.29
N ALA A 119 25.43 -13.64 -8.86
CA ALA A 119 25.50 -15.03 -9.28
C ALA A 119 26.57 -15.26 -10.38
N TYR A 120 26.69 -14.33 -11.33
CA TYR A 120 27.71 -14.40 -12.38
C TYR A 120 29.13 -14.20 -11.86
N VAL A 121 29.33 -13.27 -10.91
CA VAL A 121 30.62 -13.05 -10.25
C VAL A 121 31.00 -14.24 -9.38
N ALA A 122 30.06 -14.80 -8.61
CA ALA A 122 30.27 -16.01 -7.81
C ALA A 122 30.64 -17.23 -8.67
N GLY A 123 29.98 -17.39 -9.83
CA GLY A 123 30.28 -18.47 -10.79
C GLY A 123 31.66 -18.38 -11.43
N ARG A 124 32.18 -17.17 -11.68
CA ARG A 124 33.55 -16.98 -12.21
C ARG A 124 34.65 -17.27 -11.18
N GLY A 125 34.37 -17.09 -9.89
CA GLY A 125 35.32 -17.42 -8.82
C GLY A 125 35.63 -18.92 -8.69
N MET A 126 34.70 -19.81 -9.08
CA MET A 126 34.89 -21.27 -9.02
C MET A 126 35.74 -21.86 -10.17
N HIS A 127 36.02 -21.10 -11.23
CA HIS A 127 36.79 -21.59 -12.39
C HIS A 127 38.27 -21.14 -12.38
N LEU A 128 38.68 -20.36 -11.38
CA LEU A 128 40.04 -19.82 -11.23
C LEU A 128 40.76 -20.37 -9.98
N ALA A 129 40.23 -21.41 -9.33
CA ALA A 129 40.83 -22.10 -8.20
C ALA A 129 41.28 -23.52 -8.57
#